data_AF-A0A960KEL1-F1
#
_entry.id   AF-A0A960KEL1-F1
#
_cell.length_a   1.000
_cell.length_b   1.000
_cell.length_c   1.000
_cell.angle_alpha   90.00
_cell.angle_beta   90.00
_cell.angle_gamma   90.00
#
_symmetry.space_group_name_H-M   'P 1'
#
loop_
_entity.id
_entity.type
_entity.pdbx_description
1 polymer ?
#
loop_
_entity_poly.entity_id
_entity_poly.type
_entity_poly.pdbx_seq_one_letter_code
_entity_poly.pdbx_strand_id
1 'polypeptide(L)'
;GLKGIRLNRLLTVSRIALGALALGQARAAYEYAVDYAKNRVAFGEPIAHRQSIAFLLANMRIEIEAARLMVWEAAYKFDAGEDATKAAGMA
;
A
#
# COMPACT_ATOMS: atom_id res chain seq x y z
N GLY A 1 21.84 17.51 -27.05
CA GLY A 1 21.86 16.36 -26.10
C GLY A 1 21.26 16.83 -24.79
N LEU A 2 20.15 16.22 -24.36
CA LEU A 2 19.28 16.68 -23.26
C LEU A 2 20.03 16.81 -21.92
N LYS A 3 20.67 17.95 -21.67
CA LYS A 3 21.23 18.35 -20.37
C LYS A 3 20.16 18.86 -19.38
N GLY A 4 18.88 18.72 -19.68
CA GLY A 4 17.81 19.49 -19.01
C GLY A 4 16.86 18.73 -18.06
N ILE A 5 16.75 17.39 -18.14
CA ILE A 5 15.75 16.65 -17.36
C ILE A 5 16.42 15.45 -16.67
N ARG A 6 16.44 15.45 -15.33
CA ARG A 6 16.84 14.29 -14.53
C ARG A 6 15.73 13.25 -14.53
N LEU A 7 15.58 12.54 -15.66
CA LEU A 7 14.48 11.60 -15.92
C LEU A 7 14.35 10.54 -14.81
N ASN A 8 15.46 9.94 -14.38
CA ASN A 8 15.44 8.95 -13.31
C ASN A 8 14.82 9.52 -12.02
N ARG A 9 15.21 10.75 -11.63
CA ARG A 9 14.66 11.41 -10.45
C ARG A 9 13.15 11.60 -10.54
N LEU A 10 12.65 11.99 -11.72
CA LEU A 10 11.20 12.12 -11.96
C LEU A 10 10.49 10.77 -11.83
N LEU A 11 11.02 9.72 -12.45
CA LEU A 11 10.44 8.37 -12.36
C LEU A 11 10.40 7.86 -10.92
N THR A 12 11.46 8.09 -10.14
CA THR A 12 11.54 7.70 -8.73
C THR A 12 10.45 8.38 -7.90
N VAL A 13 10.29 9.70 -8.02
CA VAL A 13 9.21 10.44 -7.32
C VAL A 13 7.83 9.96 -7.76
N SER A 14 7.63 9.79 -9.07
CA SER A 14 6.32 9.35 -9.60
C SER A 14 5.95 7.97 -9.06
N ARG A 15 6.89 7.03 -8.94
CA ARG A 15 6.63 5.71 -8.37
C ARG A 15 6.27 5.79 -6.88
N ILE A 16 7.02 6.57 -6.10
CA ILE A 16 6.70 6.81 -4.68
C ILE A 16 5.27 7.38 -4.54
N ALA A 17 4.92 8.36 -5.37
CA ALA A 17 3.60 8.97 -5.35
C ALA A 17 2.48 7.99 -5.75
N LEU A 18 2.71 7.16 -6.77
CA LEU A 18 1.76 6.12 -7.19
C LEU A 18 1.60 5.02 -6.13
N GLY A 19 2.69 4.58 -5.50
CA GLY A 19 2.66 3.63 -4.39
C GLY A 19 1.88 4.18 -3.18
N ALA A 20 2.09 5.45 -2.84
CA ALA A 20 1.32 6.13 -1.78
C ALA A 20 -0.19 6.22 -2.10
N LEU A 21 -0.54 6.48 -3.36
CA LEU A 21 -1.93 6.50 -3.82
C LEU A 21 -2.57 5.11 -3.70
N ALA A 22 -1.90 4.08 -4.23
CA ALA A 22 -2.36 2.70 -4.18
C ALA A 22 -2.51 2.20 -2.74
N LEU A 23 -1.58 2.56 -1.86
CA LEU A 23 -1.66 2.28 -0.43
C LEU A 23 -2.92 2.89 0.22
N GLY A 24 -3.24 4.14 -0.13
CA GLY A 24 -4.47 4.80 0.35
C GLY A 24 -5.73 4.06 -0.11
N GLN A 25 -5.77 3.63 -1.37
CA GLN A 25 -6.88 2.84 -1.92
C GLN A 25 -7.01 1.47 -1.23
N ALA A 26 -5.89 0.76 -1.05
CA ALA A 26 -5.87 -0.54 -0.37
C ALA A 26 -6.36 -0.43 1.07
N ARG A 27 -5.92 0.60 1.79
CA ARG A 27 -6.41 0.91 3.15
C ARG A 27 -7.92 1.15 3.16
N ALA A 28 -8.44 1.98 2.27
CA ALA A 28 -9.88 2.27 2.21
C ALA A 28 -10.70 1.00 1.90
N ALA A 29 -10.22 0.18 0.97
CA ALA A 29 -10.86 -1.09 0.64
C ALA A 29 -10.85 -2.06 1.83
N TYR A 30 -9.75 -2.13 2.58
CA TYR A 30 -9.66 -2.92 3.81
C TYR A 30 -10.62 -2.44 4.90
N GLU A 31 -10.65 -1.13 5.17
CA GLU A 31 -11.54 -0.56 6.19
C GLU A 31 -13.02 -0.85 5.87
N TYR A 32 -13.41 -0.68 4.60
CA TYR A 32 -14.74 -1.04 4.13
C TYR A 32 -15.01 -2.55 4.27
N ALA A 33 -14.06 -3.41 3.86
CA ALA A 33 -14.22 -4.86 3.94
C ALA A 33 -14.36 -5.35 5.39
N VAL A 34 -13.62 -4.76 6.34
CA VAL A 34 -13.75 -5.06 7.77
C VAL A 34 -15.12 -4.70 8.29
N ASP A 35 -15.61 -3.49 7.98
CA ASP A 35 -16.94 -3.06 8.42
C ASP A 35 -18.04 -3.97 7.83
N TYR A 36 -17.98 -4.22 6.52
CA TYR A 36 -18.92 -5.11 5.85
C TYR A 36 -18.91 -6.52 6.45
N ALA A 37 -17.72 -7.09 6.74
CA ALA A 37 -17.61 -8.42 7.31
C ALA A 37 -18.22 -8.53 8.71
N LYS A 38 -18.16 -7.46 9.52
CA LYS A 38 -18.76 -7.40 10.85
C LYS A 38 -20.28 -7.26 10.81
N ASN A 39 -20.80 -6.54 9.83
CA ASN A 39 -22.24 -6.23 9.74
C ASN A 39 -23.02 -7.27 8.90
N ARG A 40 -22.38 -7.90 7.92
CA ARG A 40 -23.03 -8.89 7.06
C ARG A 40 -23.24 -10.20 7.80
N VAL A 41 -24.50 -10.56 8.04
CA VAL A 41 -24.90 -11.86 8.58
C VAL A 41 -25.19 -12.84 7.45
N ALA A 42 -24.58 -14.03 7.53
CA ALA A 42 -24.89 -15.18 6.69
C ALA A 42 -24.64 -16.46 7.47
N PHE A 43 -25.41 -17.52 7.20
CA PHE A 43 -25.29 -18.79 7.91
C PHE A 43 -25.43 -18.63 9.45
N GLY A 44 -26.29 -17.71 9.89
CA GLY A 44 -26.64 -17.51 11.30
C GLY A 44 -25.75 -16.57 12.11
N GLU A 45 -24.65 -16.03 11.56
CA GLU A 45 -23.74 -15.13 12.28
C GLU A 45 -23.04 -14.13 11.34
N PRO A 46 -22.41 -13.06 11.86
CA PRO A 46 -21.52 -12.22 11.08
C PRO A 46 -20.44 -13.01 10.33
N ILE A 47 -20.22 -12.68 9.05
CA ILE A 47 -19.24 -13.40 8.23
C ILE A 47 -17.80 -13.22 8.72
N ALA A 48 -17.52 -12.19 9.53
CA ALA A 48 -16.23 -12.00 10.20
C ALA A 48 -15.83 -13.17 11.11
N HIS A 49 -16.76 -13.96 11.64
CA HIS A 49 -16.44 -15.15 12.46
C HIS A 49 -15.97 -16.34 11.63
N ARG A 50 -16.13 -16.31 10.30
CA ARG A 50 -15.62 -17.36 9.42
C ARG A 50 -14.11 -17.20 9.29
N GLN A 51 -13.36 -18.25 9.66
CA GLN A 51 -11.89 -18.23 9.66
C GLN A 51 -11.29 -17.81 8.31
N SER A 52 -11.88 -18.25 7.19
CA SER A 52 -11.44 -17.87 5.85
C SER A 52 -11.50 -16.36 5.60
N ILE A 53 -12.54 -15.68 6.11
CA ILE A 53 -12.70 -14.22 6.02
C ILE A 53 -11.74 -13.52 6.99
N ALA A 54 -11.63 -14.04 8.22
CA ALA A 54 -10.70 -13.49 9.22
C ALA A 54 -9.24 -13.52 8.74
N PHE A 55 -8.80 -14.64 8.16
CA PHE A 55 -7.44 -14.76 7.59
C PHE A 55 -7.25 -13.87 6.38
N LEU A 56 -8.25 -13.74 5.50
CA LEU A 56 -8.19 -12.82 4.36
C LEU A 56 -7.97 -11.37 4.84
N LEU A 57 -8.77 -10.91 5.80
CA LEU A 57 -8.64 -9.55 6.35
C LEU A 57 -7.30 -9.36 7.07
N ALA A 58 -6.83 -10.37 7.81
CA ALA A 58 -5.51 -10.31 8.46
C ALA A 58 -4.37 -10.17 7.43
N ASN A 59 -4.41 -10.95 6.34
CA ASN A 59 -3.42 -10.88 5.27
C ASN A 59 -3.44 -9.52 4.55
N MET A 60 -4.64 -9.00 4.23
CA MET A 60 -4.78 -7.65 3.66
C MET A 60 -4.11 -6.60 4.56
N ARG A 61 -4.32 -6.68 5.88
CA ARG A 61 -3.70 -5.75 6.84
C ARG A 61 -2.17 -5.86 6.83
N ILE A 62 -1.63 -7.07 6.79
CA ILE A 62 -0.18 -7.33 6.72
C ILE A 62 0.41 -6.71 5.44
N GLU A 63 -0.22 -6.97 4.28
CA GLU A 63 0.24 -6.44 2.99
C GLU A 63 0.18 -4.92 2.94
N ILE A 64 -0.87 -4.30 3.50
CA ILE A 64 -0.99 -2.84 3.59
C ILE A 64 0.14 -2.24 4.44
N GLU A 65 0.48 -2.85 5.57
CA GLU A 65 1.56 -2.34 6.42
C GLU A 65 2.94 -2.57 5.80
N ALA A 66 3.14 -3.70 5.12
CA ALA A 66 4.36 -3.92 4.33
C ALA A 66 4.51 -2.86 3.22
N ALA A 67 3.45 -2.63 2.44
CA ALA A 67 3.43 -1.61 1.39
C ALA A 67 3.68 -0.21 1.96
N ARG A 68 3.07 0.12 3.11
CA ARG A 68 3.34 1.35 3.83
C ARG A 68 4.83 1.51 4.12
N LEU A 69 5.45 0.51 4.73
CA LEU A 69 6.87 0.59 5.07
C LEU A 69 7.76 0.79 3.82
N MET A 70 7.47 0.10 2.72
CA MET A 70 8.22 0.26 1.46
C MET A 70 8.08 1.67 0.87
N VAL A 71 6.86 2.23 0.83
CA VAL A 71 6.61 3.60 0.35
C VAL A 71 7.34 4.63 1.22
N TRP A 72 7.28 4.48 2.54
CA TRP A 72 7.94 5.39 3.47
C TRP A 72 9.47 5.29 3.40
N GLU A 73 10.02 4.09 3.25
CA GLU A 73 11.46 3.90 3.04
C GLU A 73 11.94 4.60 1.76
N ALA A 74 11.19 4.43 0.66
CA ALA A 74 11.51 5.05 -0.62
C ALA A 74 11.44 6.58 -0.55
N ALA A 75 10.40 7.13 0.09
CA ALA A 75 10.25 8.56 0.32
C ALA A 75 11.39 9.12 1.19
N TYR A 76 11.70 8.44 2.31
CA TYR A 76 12.77 8.85 3.21
C TYR A 76 14.13 8.90 2.50
N LYS A 77 14.48 7.85 1.74
CA LYS A 77 15.72 7.81 0.96
C LYS A 77 15.77 8.94 -0.08
N PHE A 78 14.65 9.19 -0.76
CA PHE A 78 14.56 10.25 -1.75
C PHE A 78 14.80 11.64 -1.12
N ASP A 79 14.18 11.91 0.04
CA ASP A 79 14.30 13.17 0.76
C ASP A 79 15.69 13.36 1.38
N ALA A 80 16.32 12.26 1.83
CA ALA A 80 17.70 12.25 2.31
C ALA A 80 18.76 12.46 1.20
N GLY A 81 18.35 12.49 -0.08
CA GLY A 81 19.25 12.60 -1.22
C GLY A 81 20.01 11.32 -1.55
N GLU A 82 19.58 10.18 -1.00
CA GLU A 82 20.12 8.85 -1.30
C GLU A 82 19.53 8.28 -2.60
N ASP A 83 20.13 7.22 -3.14
CA ASP A 83 19.53 6.51 -4.29
C ASP A 83 18.29 5.71 -3.87
N ALA A 84 17.13 6.26 -4.16
CA ALA A 84 15.83 5.63 -3.91
C ALA A 84 15.32 4.78 -5.09
N THR A 85 16.05 4.61 -6.19
CA THR A 85 15.52 3.97 -7.42
C THR A 85 14.97 2.57 -7.17
N LYS A 86 15.70 1.75 -6.40
CA LYS A 86 15.27 0.40 -6.04
C LYS A 86 14.11 0.40 -5.05
N ALA A 87 14.18 1.21 -4.01
CA ALA A 87 13.12 1.31 -3.00
C ALA A 87 11.80 1.77 -3.63
N ALA A 88 11.86 2.80 -4.49
CA ALA A 88 10.73 3.29 -5.26
C ALA A 88 10.20 2.28 -6.29
N GLY A 89 11.00 1.29 -6.70
CA GLY A 89 10.52 0.20 -7.57
C GLY A 89 9.81 -0.92 -6.84
N MET A 90 10.02 -1.06 -5.53
CA MET A 90 9.36 -2.05 -4.66
C MET A 90 8.10 -1.48 -3.99
N ALA A 91 8.09 -0.16 -3.77
CA ALA A 91 6.95 0.62 -3.28
C ALA A 91 5.86 0.77 -4.35
#